data_AF-A0A7K2QHQ3-F1
#
_entry.id   AF-A0A7K2QHQ3-F1
#
_cell.length_a   1.000
_cell.length_b   1.000
_cell.length_c   1.000
_cell.angle_alpha   90.00
_cell.angle_beta   90.00
_cell.angle_gamma   90.00
#
_symmetry.space_group_name_H-M   'P 1'
#
loop_
_entity.id
_entity.type
_entity.pdbx_description
1 polymer ?
#
loop_
_entity_poly.entity_id
_entity_poly.type
_entity_poly.pdbx_seq_one_letter_code
_entity_poly.pdbx_strand_id
1 'polypeptide(L)'
;MNQTCRTPGCTRPRAPKRTICHTCKTRRNRHRTPGTTLRTELDPENVATAVIRRAFPEGLTEAERRTAGIRLTQLGYSANRIAHLSGASIRTVWRWKAAARTA
;
A
#
# COMPACT_ATOMS: atom_id res chain seq x y z
N MET A 1 33.91 -16.39 12.51
CA MET A 1 32.89 -17.17 13.26
C MET A 1 31.50 -16.85 12.73
N ASN A 2 30.83 -17.84 12.11
CA ASN A 2 29.43 -17.71 11.69
C ASN A 2 28.52 -17.81 12.91
N GLN A 3 28.11 -16.67 13.47
CA GLN A 3 27.21 -16.68 14.62
C GLN A 3 25.83 -17.19 14.19
N THR A 4 25.21 -17.98 15.07
CA THR A 4 23.91 -18.60 14.85
C THR A 4 22.78 -17.57 14.92
N CYS A 5 21.64 -17.93 14.32
CA CYS A 5 20.42 -17.14 14.36
C CYS A 5 19.95 -16.97 15.82
N ARG A 6 19.57 -15.75 16.21
CA ARG A 6 19.07 -15.46 17.57
C ARG A 6 17.61 -15.88 17.80
N THR A 7 16.94 -16.47 16.81
CA THR A 7 15.56 -16.96 16.98
C THR A 7 15.58 -18.25 17.81
N PRO A 8 14.77 -18.36 18.89
CA PRO A 8 14.70 -19.56 19.71
C PRO A 8 14.43 -20.81 18.86
N GLY A 9 15.22 -21.86 19.07
CA GLY A 9 15.12 -23.12 18.31
C GLY A 9 15.64 -23.07 16.87
N CYS A 10 16.27 -21.97 16.42
CA CYS A 10 16.84 -21.88 15.07
C CYS A 10 18.36 -22.13 15.09
N THR A 11 18.79 -23.22 14.46
CA THR A 11 20.22 -23.59 14.36
C THR A 11 20.92 -23.03 13.12
N ARG A 12 20.22 -22.26 12.28
CA ARG A 12 20.77 -21.72 11.03
C ARG A 12 21.77 -20.58 11.29
N PRO A 13 22.75 -20.36 10.40
CA PRO A 13 23.61 -19.18 10.50
C PRO A 13 22.81 -17.89 10.31
N ARG A 14 23.22 -16.82 10.99
CA ARG A 14 22.63 -15.49 10.79
C ARG A 14 22.93 -14.95 9.39
N ALA A 15 22.07 -14.07 8.88
CA ALA A 15 22.37 -13.35 7.64
C ALA A 15 23.51 -12.33 7.86
N PRO A 16 24.31 -12.00 6.83
CA PRO A 16 25.34 -10.97 6.93
C PRO A 16 24.79 -9.65 7.49
N LYS A 17 25.48 -9.07 8.49
CA LYS A 17 25.09 -7.83 9.19
C LYS A 17 23.71 -7.87 9.89
N ARG A 18 23.20 -9.06 10.25
CA ARG A 18 21.90 -9.24 10.93
C ARG A 18 22.00 -10.17 12.12
N THR A 19 20.98 -10.15 12.99
CA THR A 19 20.87 -11.02 14.17
C THR A 19 20.06 -12.30 13.93
N ILE A 20 19.31 -12.37 12.84
CA ILE A 20 18.45 -13.50 12.47
C ILE A 20 18.79 -13.99 11.05
N CYS A 21 18.48 -15.26 10.75
CA CYS A 21 18.64 -15.81 9.41
C CYS A 21 17.56 -15.28 8.45
N HIS A 22 17.80 -15.41 7.13
CA HIS A 22 16.84 -15.00 6.11
C HIS A 22 15.48 -15.66 6.30
N THR A 23 15.44 -16.94 6.68
CA THR A 23 14.18 -17.68 6.90
C THR A 23 13.39 -17.12 8.07
N CYS A 24 14.02 -16.88 9.22
CA CYS A 24 13.36 -16.28 10.37
C CYS A 24 12.91 -14.85 10.08
N LYS A 25 13.68 -14.08 9.30
CA LYS A 25 13.26 -12.75 8.82
C LYS A 25 12.01 -12.85 7.95
N THR A 26 11.99 -13.74 6.97
CA THR A 26 10.84 -13.92 6.07
C THR A 26 9.62 -14.42 6.83
N ARG A 27 9.79 -15.40 7.72
CA ARG A 27 8.72 -15.90 8.60
C ARG A 27 8.18 -14.79 9.50
N ARG A 28 9.05 -14.00 10.15
CA ARG A 28 8.66 -12.82 10.93
C ARG A 28 7.93 -11.78 10.10
N ASN A 29 8.33 -11.56 8.84
CA ASN A 29 7.66 -10.61 7.95
C ASN A 29 6.31 -11.16 7.44
N ARG A 30 6.18 -12.47 7.27
CA ARG A 30 4.93 -13.15 6.85
C ARG A 30 3.91 -13.23 8.00
N HIS A 31 4.37 -13.43 9.23
CA HIS A 31 3.52 -13.47 10.43
C HIS A 31 3.49 -12.16 11.21
N ARG A 32 4.22 -11.12 10.77
CA ARG A 32 3.84 -9.74 11.07
C ARG A 32 2.45 -9.61 10.46
N THR A 33 1.44 -9.60 11.33
CA THR A 33 0.04 -9.45 10.96
C THR A 33 -0.04 -8.34 9.91
N PRO A 34 -0.62 -8.58 8.73
CA PRO A 34 -0.93 -7.50 7.79
C PRO A 34 -2.03 -6.62 8.42
N GLY A 35 -1.62 -5.78 9.37
CA GLY A 35 -2.53 -5.02 10.24
C GLY A 35 -1.85 -4.15 11.30
N THR A 36 -0.52 -4.25 11.51
CA THR A 36 0.22 -3.39 12.47
C THR A 36 1.19 -2.39 11.84
N THR A 37 1.19 -2.24 10.51
CA THR A 37 1.21 -0.87 9.99
C THR A 37 -0.14 -0.30 10.38
N LEU A 38 -0.22 0.89 11.00
CA LEU A 38 -1.49 1.62 10.99
C LEU A 38 -1.97 1.59 9.54
N ARG A 39 -2.91 0.71 9.23
CA ARG A 39 -3.79 0.90 8.10
C ARG A 39 -4.51 2.14 8.59
N THR A 40 -4.11 3.31 8.11
CA THR A 40 -4.99 4.45 8.23
C THR A 40 -6.29 3.95 7.65
N GLU A 41 -7.25 3.73 8.56
CA GLU A 41 -8.49 3.09 8.23
C GLU A 41 -9.09 3.93 7.12
N LEU A 42 -9.52 3.27 6.05
CA LEU A 42 -9.98 3.98 4.88
C LEU A 42 -11.22 4.75 5.30
N ASP A 43 -11.12 6.07 5.45
CA ASP A 43 -12.28 6.86 5.84
C ASP A 43 -13.20 6.98 4.62
N PRO A 44 -14.39 6.35 4.65
CA PRO A 44 -15.30 6.38 3.52
C PRO A 44 -15.79 7.80 3.21
N GLU A 45 -15.83 8.71 4.20
CA GLU A 45 -16.24 10.11 3.99
C GLU A 45 -15.17 10.89 3.23
N ASN A 46 -13.89 10.68 3.52
CA ASN A 46 -12.80 11.31 2.79
C ASN A 46 -12.79 10.87 1.32
N VAL A 47 -13.03 9.58 1.07
CA VAL A 47 -13.15 9.04 -0.29
C VAL A 47 -14.38 9.61 -1.00
N ALA A 48 -15.53 9.62 -0.34
CA ALA A 48 -16.76 10.17 -0.92
C ALA A 48 -16.61 11.66 -1.25
N THR A 49 -16.04 12.43 -0.32
CA THR A 49 -15.74 13.85 -0.50
C THR A 49 -14.81 14.08 -1.68
N ALA A 50 -13.75 13.28 -1.83
CA ALA A 50 -12.82 13.41 -2.94
C ALA A 50 -13.47 13.12 -4.30
N VAL A 51 -14.36 12.12 -4.36
CA VAL A 51 -15.10 11.77 -5.58
C VAL A 51 -16.16 12.83 -5.92
N ILE A 52 -16.94 13.28 -4.92
CA ILE A 52 -18.03 14.25 -5.09
C ILE A 52 -17.47 15.63 -5.45
N ARG A 53 -16.51 16.14 -4.67
CA ARG A 53 -15.88 17.44 -4.89
C ARG A 53 -14.90 17.43 -6.07
N ARG A 54 -14.59 16.24 -6.60
CA ARG A 54 -13.64 16.03 -7.70
C ARG A 54 -12.28 16.67 -7.40
N ALA A 55 -11.87 16.62 -6.14
CA ALA A 55 -10.65 17.23 -5.63
C ALA A 55 -10.04 16.30 -4.61
N PHE A 56 -8.71 16.18 -4.60
CA PHE A 56 -8.00 15.36 -3.62
C PHE A 56 -7.42 16.29 -2.54
N PRO A 57 -8.12 16.53 -1.42
CA PRO A 57 -7.61 17.36 -0.34
C PRO A 57 -6.25 16.90 0.18
N GLU A 58 -5.44 17.87 0.62
CA GLU A 58 -4.21 17.60 1.35
C GLU A 58 -4.54 16.85 2.64
N GLY A 59 -3.83 15.75 2.91
CA GLY A 59 -4.12 14.86 4.05
C GLY A 59 -4.71 13.49 3.67
N LEU A 60 -5.23 13.31 2.45
CA LEU A 60 -5.63 11.99 1.97
C LEU A 60 -4.45 11.02 1.97
N THR A 61 -4.64 9.87 2.61
CA THR A 61 -3.70 8.76 2.57
C THR A 61 -3.60 8.14 1.18
N GLU A 62 -2.50 7.45 0.90
CA GLU A 62 -2.32 6.77 -0.39
C GLU A 62 -3.44 5.77 -0.70
N ALA A 63 -3.95 5.09 0.32
CA ALA A 63 -5.06 4.15 0.20
C ALA A 63 -6.38 4.85 -0.18
N GLU A 64 -6.69 5.97 0.46
CA GLU A 64 -7.88 6.77 0.12
C GLU A 64 -7.77 7.38 -1.28
N ARG A 65 -6.60 7.92 -1.64
CA ARG A 65 -6.36 8.45 -3.01
C ARG A 65 -6.55 7.37 -4.06
N ARG A 66 -6.01 6.17 -3.83
CA ARG A 66 -6.21 5.03 -4.72
C ARG A 66 -7.69 4.67 -4.85
N THR A 67 -8.42 4.64 -3.73
CA THR A 67 -9.83 4.22 -3.71
C THR A 67 -10.73 5.26 -4.39
N ALA A 68 -10.50 6.55 -4.13
CA ALA A 68 -11.16 7.64 -4.84
C ALA A 68 -10.84 7.62 -6.34
N GLY A 69 -9.58 7.37 -6.72
CA GLY A 69 -9.15 7.22 -8.11
C GLY A 69 -9.82 6.04 -8.85
N ILE A 70 -9.99 4.90 -8.17
CA ILE A 70 -10.75 3.75 -8.69
C ILE A 70 -12.22 4.13 -8.92
N ARG A 71 -12.87 4.77 -7.94
CA ARG A 71 -14.27 5.23 -8.08
C ARG A 71 -14.44 6.25 -9.21
N LEU A 72 -13.55 7.22 -9.34
CA LEU A 72 -13.56 8.17 -10.47
C LEU A 72 -13.38 7.47 -11.82
N THR A 73 -12.58 6.41 -11.86
CA THR A 73 -12.45 5.58 -13.07
C THR A 73 -13.77 4.89 -13.44
N GLN A 74 -14.46 4.32 -12.46
CA GLN A 74 -15.77 3.68 -12.66
C GLN A 74 -16.83 4.69 -13.14
N LEU A 75 -16.71 5.95 -12.72
CA LEU A 75 -17.53 7.07 -13.21
C LEU A 75 -17.11 7.59 -14.61
N GLY A 76 -16.17 6.94 -15.29
CA GLY A 76 -15.79 7.25 -16.67
C GLY A 76 -14.70 8.33 -16.82
N TYR A 77 -14.03 8.74 -15.74
CA TYR A 77 -12.99 9.77 -15.85
C TYR A 77 -11.73 9.23 -16.56
N SER A 78 -11.10 10.12 -17.36
CA SER A 78 -9.86 9.81 -18.05
C SER A 78 -8.67 9.75 -17.08
N ALA A 79 -7.64 8.99 -17.44
CA ALA A 79 -6.46 8.83 -16.59
C ALA A 79 -5.72 10.18 -16.39
N ASN A 80 -5.67 11.01 -17.43
CA ASN A 80 -5.10 12.36 -17.35
C ASN A 80 -5.85 13.25 -16.38
N ARG A 81 -7.19 13.21 -16.42
CA ARG A 81 -8.01 14.04 -15.53
C ARG A 81 -7.83 13.61 -14.07
N ILE A 82 -7.81 12.31 -13.79
CA ILE A 82 -7.57 11.81 -12.43
C ILE A 82 -6.15 12.14 -11.96
N ALA A 83 -5.14 12.04 -12.83
CA ALA A 83 -3.75 12.40 -12.51
C ALA A 83 -3.63 13.87 -12.12
N HIS A 84 -4.26 14.75 -12.90
CA HIS A 84 -4.29 16.18 -12.61
C HIS A 84 -4.99 16.49 -11.28
N LEU A 85 -6.14 15.87 -11.00
CA LEU A 85 -6.90 16.09 -9.76
C LEU A 85 -6.20 15.55 -8.51
N SER A 86 -5.47 14.44 -8.64
CA SER A 86 -4.83 13.74 -7.51
C SER A 86 -3.38 14.13 -7.25
N GLY A 87 -2.75 14.88 -8.17
CA GLY A 87 -1.31 15.12 -8.20
C GLY A 87 -0.48 13.86 -8.44
N ALA A 88 -1.11 12.71 -8.76
CA ALA A 88 -0.42 11.46 -9.02
C ALA A 88 0.07 11.39 -10.46
N SER A 89 1.11 10.58 -10.72
CA SER A 89 1.55 10.31 -12.09
C SER A 89 0.49 9.56 -12.88
N ILE A 90 0.41 9.81 -14.20
CA ILE A 90 -0.45 9.07 -15.13
C ILE A 90 -0.25 7.55 -15.01
N ARG A 91 1.01 7.10 -14.84
CA ARG A 91 1.33 5.67 -14.66
C ARG A 91 0.68 5.08 -13.40
N THR A 92 0.65 5.84 -12.31
CA THR A 92 -0.02 5.45 -11.07
C THR A 92 -1.52 5.30 -11.30
N VAL A 93 -2.14 6.25 -12.00
CA VAL A 93 -3.56 6.19 -12.32
C VAL A 93 -3.89 5.00 -13.22
N TRP A 94 -3.06 4.67 -14.21
CA TRP A 94 -3.25 3.47 -15.04
C TRP A 94 -3.26 2.18 -14.21
N ARG A 95 -2.42 2.09 -13.16
CA ARG A 95 -2.46 0.95 -12.22
C ARG A 95 -3.77 0.91 -11.43
N TRP A 96 -4.31 2.06 -11.04
CA TRP A 96 -5.62 2.13 -10.40
C TRP A 96 -6.74 1.70 -11.35
N LYS A 97 -6.71 2.14 -12.62
CA LYS A 97 -7.67 1.68 -13.64
C LYS A 97 -7.61 0.17 -13.86
N ALA A 98 -6.41 -0.41 -13.88
CA ALA A 98 -6.25 -1.86 -13.99
C ALA A 98 -6.87 -2.58 -12.78
N ALA A 99 -6.65 -2.07 -11.57
CA ALA A 99 -7.27 -2.62 -10.36
C ALA A 99 -8.81 -2.48 -10.36
N ALA A 100 -9.35 -1.41 -10.94
CA ALA A 100 -10.80 -1.19 -11.07
C ALA A 100 -11.49 -2.19 -12.01
N ARG A 101 -10.75 -2.84 -12.92
CA ARG A 101 -11.29 -3.88 -13.82
C ARG A 101 -11.36 -5.26 -13.17
N THR A 102 -10.60 -5.47 -12.10
CA THR A 102 -10.48 -6.75 -11.38
C THR A 102 -11.27 -6.79 -10.08
N ALA A 103 -11.89 -5.68 -9.70
CA ALA A 103 -12.67 -5.49 -8.48
C ALA A 103 -14.15 -5.40 -8.85
#